data_AF-A0A8H7F614-F1
#
_entry.id   AF-A0A8H7F614-F1
#
_cell.length_a   1.000
_cell.length_b   1.000
_cell.length_c   1.000
_cell.angle_alpha   90.00
_cell.angle_beta   90.00
_cell.angle_gamma   90.00
#
_symmetry.space_group_name_H-M   'P 1'
#
loop_
_entity.id
_entity.type
_entity.pdbx_description
1 polymer ?
#
loop_
_entity_poly.entity_id
_entity_poly.type
_entity_poly.pdbx_seq_one_letter_code
_entity_poly.pdbx_strand_id
1 'polypeptide(L)'
;MRPPRLGNALLSSLSSHFTRRELESRSRGSHLCLRSGNQRFNDDLHDTLGIGMEMVFRITGDAIPVPLPEKISQLRTSYIPLGERDSVDSVIETEASTPKDISRMYPVTAMGGTFDHLHAGHKILLSMAAWITSEKLIVGMTDDTLLRNKVNRHVMEDLAQRSRRVRAFLEFFKPNLVYDIVPINDVYGPTGWDPNIQALVVSKETLNGAAEIDKRREALHLPPLETFVIDVISATSSNLDSQDAAWLKGAKLSSTFIRQWIVDNC
;
A
#
# COMPACT_ATOMS: atom_id res chain seq x y z
N MET A 1 -7.24 20.42 20.32
CA MET A 1 -6.78 20.16 18.93
C MET A 1 -6.71 18.64 18.73
N ARG A 2 -7.41 18.16 17.70
CA ARG A 2 -7.40 16.85 16.98
C ARG A 2 -7.17 15.52 17.75
N PRO A 3 -8.11 14.55 17.64
CA PRO A 3 -7.99 13.22 18.23
C PRO A 3 -7.10 12.27 17.40
N PRO A 4 -6.62 11.16 17.99
CA PRO A 4 -5.70 10.22 17.35
C PRO A 4 -6.39 9.33 16.30
N ARG A 5 -5.69 8.97 15.23
CA ARG A 5 -6.14 8.02 14.20
C ARG A 5 -5.90 6.58 14.67
N LEU A 6 -6.96 5.89 15.09
CA LEU A 6 -6.98 4.43 15.29
C LEU A 6 -6.93 3.73 13.93
N GLY A 7 -5.97 2.82 13.79
CA GLY A 7 -5.56 2.22 12.52
C GLY A 7 -6.36 1.01 12.06
N ASN A 8 -6.29 0.77 10.75
CA ASN A 8 -6.85 -0.31 9.94
C ASN A 8 -6.47 -1.77 10.35
N ALA A 9 -5.88 -1.99 11.52
CA ALA A 9 -5.43 -3.31 11.98
C ALA A 9 -6.57 -4.22 12.48
N LEU A 10 -7.76 -3.67 12.76
CA LEU A 10 -8.91 -4.45 13.22
C LEU A 10 -9.66 -5.18 12.08
N LEU A 11 -9.62 -4.64 10.85
CA LEU A 11 -10.43 -5.15 9.74
C LEU A 11 -9.85 -6.43 9.08
N SER A 12 -8.52 -6.57 9.03
CA SER A 12 -7.90 -7.71 8.32
C SER A 12 -7.90 -9.01 9.13
N SER A 13 -7.81 -8.93 10.46
CA SER A 13 -7.79 -10.13 11.32
C SER A 13 -9.16 -10.80 11.51
N LEU A 14 -10.25 -10.14 11.12
CA LEU A 14 -11.60 -10.71 11.19
C LEU A 14 -12.02 -11.42 9.89
N SER A 15 -11.26 -11.27 8.79
CA SER A 15 -11.68 -11.72 7.46
C SER A 15 -11.29 -13.16 7.11
N SER A 16 -10.24 -13.73 7.70
CA SER A 16 -9.66 -15.00 7.22
C SER A 16 -10.11 -16.29 7.94
N HIS A 17 -10.96 -16.25 8.97
CA HIS A 17 -11.46 -17.46 9.64
C HIS A 17 -12.92 -17.33 10.07
N PHE A 18 -13.86 -17.52 9.14
CA PHE A 18 -15.29 -17.61 9.42
C PHE A 18 -15.95 -18.65 8.50
N THR A 19 -15.84 -19.92 8.89
CA THR A 19 -16.65 -21.02 8.36
C THR A 19 -17.39 -21.70 9.51
N ARG A 20 -18.32 -20.99 10.17
CA ARG A 20 -19.45 -21.58 10.91
C ARG A 20 -20.53 -20.54 11.22
N ARG A 21 -21.79 -21.00 11.28
CA ARG A 21 -23.04 -20.20 11.38
C ARG A 21 -23.50 -20.05 12.83
N GLU A 22 -22.91 -19.13 13.59
CA GLU A 22 -23.33 -18.78 14.97
C GLU A 22 -23.06 -17.29 15.27
N LEU A 23 -23.68 -16.75 16.33
CA LEU A 23 -23.41 -15.38 16.77
C LEU A 23 -21.98 -15.30 17.32
N GLU A 24 -21.06 -14.75 16.54
CA GLU A 24 -19.67 -14.60 16.98
C GLU A 24 -19.47 -13.21 17.58
N SER A 25 -19.29 -13.16 18.90
CA SER A 25 -18.66 -12.01 19.56
C SER A 25 -17.17 -12.27 19.65
N ARG A 26 -16.35 -11.35 19.14
CA ARG A 26 -14.89 -11.40 19.29
C ARG A 26 -14.41 -10.09 19.90
N SER A 27 -13.66 -10.21 20.99
CA SER A 27 -12.95 -9.10 21.62
C SER A 27 -11.47 -9.16 21.26
N ARG A 28 -10.89 -8.01 20.94
CA ARG A 28 -9.44 -7.84 20.80
C ARG A 28 -9.07 -6.47 21.36
N GLY A 29 -8.32 -6.45 22.47
CA GLY A 29 -8.08 -5.21 23.22
C GLY A 29 -9.39 -4.64 23.77
N SER A 30 -9.59 -3.33 23.65
CA SER A 30 -10.81 -2.60 24.04
C SER A 30 -11.89 -2.56 22.94
N HIS A 31 -11.84 -3.45 21.95
CA HIS A 31 -12.75 -3.45 20.80
C HIS A 31 -13.59 -4.72 20.72
N LEU A 32 -14.89 -4.54 20.42
CA LEU A 32 -15.88 -5.61 20.27
C LEU A 32 -16.52 -5.59 18.88
N CYS A 33 -16.59 -6.73 18.20
CA CYS A 33 -17.32 -6.90 16.93
C CYS A 33 -18.56 -7.77 17.15
N LEU A 34 -19.71 -7.36 16.61
CA LEU A 34 -20.98 -8.08 16.67
C LEU A 34 -21.53 -8.32 15.25
N ARG A 35 -22.01 -9.54 14.98
CA ARG A 35 -22.62 -9.94 13.70
C ARG A 35 -23.95 -10.66 13.92
N SER A 36 -24.95 -10.38 13.09
CA SER A 36 -26.24 -11.08 13.12
C SER A 36 -26.17 -12.39 12.32
N GLY A 37 -26.49 -13.51 12.96
CA GLY A 37 -26.62 -14.82 12.29
C GLY A 37 -28.05 -15.04 11.79
N ASN A 38 -28.24 -15.75 10.68
CA ASN A 38 -29.55 -16.04 10.05
C ASN A 38 -30.47 -17.01 10.85
N GLN A 39 -30.25 -17.21 12.15
CA GLN A 39 -31.15 -17.98 13.01
C GLN A 39 -31.77 -17.08 14.07
N ARG A 40 -33.09 -17.25 14.27
CA ARG A 40 -33.86 -16.57 15.31
C ARG A 40 -33.17 -16.74 16.66
N PHE A 41 -32.80 -15.61 17.26
CA PHE A 41 -32.22 -15.50 18.60
C PHE A 41 -33.09 -16.21 19.64
N ASN A 42 -32.49 -17.04 20.48
CA ASN A 42 -33.10 -17.46 21.73
C ASN A 42 -32.09 -17.60 22.89
N ASP A 43 -30.86 -17.10 22.73
CA ASP A 43 -29.86 -17.08 23.80
C ASP A 43 -29.59 -15.64 24.24
N ASP A 44 -29.83 -15.37 25.52
CA ASP A 44 -29.63 -14.09 26.17
C ASP A 44 -28.15 -13.68 26.14
N LEU A 45 -27.87 -12.47 25.65
CA LEU A 45 -26.52 -11.88 25.68
C LEU A 45 -26.10 -11.68 27.13
N HIS A 46 -24.97 -12.29 27.54
CA HIS A 46 -24.49 -12.23 28.91
C HIS A 46 -24.16 -10.78 29.34
N ASP A 47 -24.61 -10.35 30.53
CA ASP A 47 -24.49 -8.97 31.06
C ASP A 47 -23.06 -8.44 31.24
N THR A 48 -22.06 -9.33 31.12
CA THR A 48 -20.64 -8.99 31.17
C THR A 48 -20.07 -8.59 29.82
N LEU A 49 -20.83 -8.78 28.73
CA LEU A 49 -20.40 -8.41 27.38
C LEU A 49 -20.28 -6.89 27.27
N GLY A 50 -19.11 -6.40 26.85
CA GLY A 50 -18.80 -4.98 26.75
C GLY A 50 -18.02 -4.39 27.93
N ILE A 51 -17.76 -5.15 29.00
CA ILE A 51 -16.89 -4.67 30.10
C ILE A 51 -15.45 -4.51 29.57
N GLY A 52 -14.86 -3.33 29.77
CA GLY A 52 -13.50 -3.00 29.33
C GLY A 52 -13.38 -2.64 27.85
N MET A 53 -14.50 -2.49 27.15
CA MET A 53 -14.53 -2.09 25.74
C MET A 53 -14.78 -0.58 25.63
N GLU A 54 -14.18 0.05 24.62
CA GLU A 54 -14.32 1.48 24.32
C GLU A 54 -15.13 1.70 23.02
N MET A 55 -15.22 0.68 22.16
CA MET A 55 -15.83 0.79 20.83
C MET A 55 -16.43 -0.53 20.35
N VAL A 56 -17.54 -0.42 19.63
CA VAL A 56 -18.26 -1.53 19.00
C VAL A 56 -18.30 -1.33 17.48
N PHE A 57 -18.00 -2.39 16.74
CA PHE A 57 -18.15 -2.44 15.29
C PHE A 57 -19.38 -3.28 14.92
N ARG A 58 -20.23 -2.73 14.04
CA ARG A 58 -21.40 -3.38 13.47
C ARG A 58 -21.27 -3.47 11.96
N ILE A 59 -21.82 -4.49 11.35
CA ILE A 59 -21.87 -4.59 9.88
C ILE A 59 -23.15 -3.89 9.38
N THR A 60 -23.02 -3.07 8.35
CA THR A 60 -24.13 -2.35 7.72
C THR A 60 -25.09 -3.35 7.09
N GLY A 61 -26.34 -3.40 7.58
CA GLY A 61 -27.35 -4.37 7.16
C GLY A 61 -27.67 -5.45 8.19
N ASP A 62 -26.84 -5.60 9.24
CA ASP A 62 -27.12 -6.54 10.33
C ASP A 62 -28.17 -5.95 11.31
N ALA A 63 -29.39 -6.47 11.22
CA ALA A 63 -30.40 -6.30 12.26
C ALA A 63 -30.10 -7.29 13.38
N ILE A 64 -29.58 -6.80 14.51
CA ILE A 64 -29.54 -7.57 15.76
C ILE A 64 -30.95 -7.45 16.36
N PRO A 65 -31.74 -8.52 16.42
CA PRO A 65 -33.14 -8.46 16.84
C PRO A 65 -33.34 -8.41 18.36
N VAL A 66 -32.26 -8.47 19.17
CA VAL A 66 -32.30 -8.35 20.64
C VAL A 66 -31.84 -6.97 21.11
N PRO A 67 -32.45 -6.42 22.18
CA PRO A 67 -31.93 -5.24 22.84
C PRO A 67 -30.51 -5.52 23.36
N LEU A 68 -29.56 -4.71 22.94
CA LEU A 68 -28.18 -4.82 23.41
C LEU A 68 -28.13 -4.45 24.91
N PRO A 69 -27.31 -5.16 25.72
CA PRO A 69 -27.03 -4.76 27.09
C PRO A 69 -26.64 -3.28 27.18
N GLU A 70 -27.07 -2.60 28.25
CA GLU A 70 -26.91 -1.15 28.42
C GLU A 70 -25.44 -0.69 28.32
N LYS A 71 -24.51 -1.54 28.74
CA LYS A 71 -23.06 -1.28 28.63
C LYS A 71 -22.57 -1.20 27.19
N ILE A 72 -23.18 -1.96 26.27
CA ILE A 72 -22.82 -1.96 24.84
C ILE A 72 -23.51 -0.80 24.13
N SER A 73 -24.76 -0.48 24.50
CA SER A 73 -25.50 0.64 23.90
C SER A 73 -24.84 2.00 24.18
N GLN A 74 -24.08 2.11 25.27
CA GLN A 74 -23.32 3.30 25.64
C GLN A 74 -21.96 3.45 24.91
N LEU A 75 -21.49 2.42 24.19
CA LEU A 75 -20.20 2.47 23.49
C LEU A 75 -20.30 3.18 22.14
N ARG A 76 -19.19 3.78 21.70
CA ARG A 76 -19.09 4.31 20.33
C ARG A 76 -19.30 3.18 19.34
N THR A 77 -20.27 3.37 18.44
CA THR A 77 -20.59 2.40 17.39
C THR A 77 -20.07 2.87 16.04
N SER A 78 -19.37 2.00 15.32
CA SER A 78 -18.94 2.21 13.93
C SER A 78 -19.54 1.13 13.02
N TYR A 79 -19.98 1.53 11.83
CA TYR A 79 -20.60 0.62 10.86
C TYR A 79 -19.61 0.27 9.73
N ILE A 80 -19.46 -1.01 9.44
CA ILE A 80 -18.62 -1.57 8.40
C ILE A 80 -19.52 -1.94 7.20
N PRO A 81 -19.35 -1.35 6.00
CA PRO A 81 -20.14 -1.70 4.82
C PRO A 81 -19.92 -3.17 4.43
N LEU A 82 -20.98 -3.85 3.98
CA LEU A 82 -20.86 -5.19 3.37
C LEU A 82 -20.00 -5.06 2.11
N GLY A 83 -18.86 -5.75 2.05
CA GLY A 83 -18.19 -5.97 0.78
C GLY A 83 -19.04 -6.90 -0.08
N GLU A 84 -19.47 -6.43 -1.25
CA GLU A 84 -20.17 -7.23 -2.25
C GLU A 84 -19.30 -8.44 -2.61
N ARG A 85 -19.82 -9.64 -2.33
CA ARG A 85 -19.33 -10.88 -2.93
C ARG A 85 -20.15 -11.08 -4.21
N ASP A 86 -19.66 -10.54 -5.33
CA ASP A 86 -20.26 -10.87 -6.62
C ASP A 86 -19.93 -12.32 -6.98
N SER A 87 -20.91 -13.18 -6.74
CA SER A 87 -21.07 -14.46 -7.40
C SER A 87 -21.64 -14.22 -8.79
N VAL A 88 -20.80 -14.30 -9.83
CA VAL A 88 -21.24 -14.50 -11.20
C VAL A 88 -20.41 -15.59 -11.84
N ASP A 89 -20.98 -16.79 -11.91
CA ASP A 89 -20.60 -17.81 -12.87
C ASP A 89 -20.73 -17.23 -14.28
N SER A 90 -19.61 -16.88 -14.91
CA SER A 90 -19.55 -16.79 -16.37
C SER A 90 -18.18 -17.23 -16.84
N VAL A 91 -18.20 -18.27 -17.66
CA VAL A 91 -17.04 -18.90 -18.28
C VAL A 91 -16.38 -17.87 -19.20
N ILE A 92 -15.24 -17.33 -18.76
CA ILE A 92 -14.28 -16.67 -19.63
C ILE A 92 -12.93 -17.29 -19.30
N GLU A 93 -12.44 -18.14 -20.20
CA GLU A 93 -11.04 -18.53 -20.25
C GLU A 93 -10.22 -17.27 -20.49
N THR A 94 -9.64 -16.73 -19.43
CA THR A 94 -8.55 -15.77 -19.49
C THR A 94 -7.68 -16.08 -18.29
N GLU A 95 -6.42 -16.40 -18.56
CA GLU A 95 -5.44 -16.81 -17.57
C GLU A 95 -5.35 -15.79 -16.43
N ALA A 96 -6.03 -16.11 -15.33
CA ALA A 96 -6.13 -15.28 -14.16
C ALA A 96 -4.84 -15.40 -13.35
N SER A 97 -3.95 -14.41 -13.47
CA SER A 97 -3.02 -14.10 -12.41
C SER A 97 -3.83 -13.76 -11.16
N THR A 98 -3.79 -14.66 -10.17
CA THR A 98 -4.42 -14.48 -8.87
C THR A 98 -4.02 -13.12 -8.25
N PRO A 99 -4.95 -12.41 -7.57
CA PRO A 99 -4.58 -11.22 -6.80
C PRO A 99 -3.57 -11.63 -5.73
N LYS A 100 -2.30 -11.25 -5.93
CA LYS A 100 -1.22 -11.54 -4.97
C LYS A 100 -1.57 -10.93 -3.62
N ASP A 101 -1.55 -11.77 -2.60
CA ASP A 101 -1.88 -11.45 -1.22
C ASP A 101 -0.97 -10.34 -0.68
N ILE A 102 -1.48 -9.11 -0.66
CA ILE A 102 -0.80 -7.89 -0.20
C ILE A 102 -0.47 -7.91 1.31
N SER A 103 -0.76 -9.00 2.02
CA SER A 103 -0.43 -9.20 3.43
C SER A 103 0.99 -9.71 3.67
N ARG A 104 1.73 -10.12 2.63
CA ARG A 104 3.09 -10.64 2.78
C ARG A 104 4.11 -9.50 2.86
N MET A 105 4.86 -9.46 3.97
CA MET A 105 6.05 -8.62 4.09
C MET A 105 7.29 -9.38 3.61
N TYR A 106 8.27 -8.65 3.08
CA TYR A 106 9.54 -9.18 2.58
C TYR A 106 10.70 -8.65 3.43
N PRO A 107 11.67 -9.51 3.82
CA PRO A 107 12.87 -9.08 4.51
C PRO A 107 13.59 -7.96 3.76
N VAL A 108 13.87 -8.17 2.47
CA VAL A 108 14.56 -7.21 1.62
C VAL A 108 13.74 -6.93 0.36
N THR A 109 13.41 -5.66 0.18
CA THR A 109 12.72 -5.14 -0.99
C THR A 109 13.64 -4.14 -1.71
N ALA A 110 13.54 -4.08 -3.03
CA ALA A 110 14.21 -3.07 -3.84
C ALA A 110 13.21 -2.21 -4.61
N MET A 111 13.60 -0.97 -4.90
CA MET A 111 12.93 -0.10 -5.86
C MET A 111 13.94 0.83 -6.52
N GLY A 112 13.60 1.36 -7.69
CA GLY A 112 14.45 2.30 -8.43
C GLY A 112 13.70 3.56 -8.84
N GLY A 113 14.40 4.69 -8.88
CA GLY A 113 13.83 5.93 -9.39
C GLY A 113 14.80 7.10 -9.39
N THR A 114 14.44 8.14 -10.13
CA THR A 114 15.20 9.40 -10.10
C THR A 114 14.91 10.18 -8.81
N PHE A 115 13.66 10.18 -8.34
CA PHE A 115 13.20 10.93 -7.16
C PHE A 115 13.55 12.43 -7.18
N ASP A 116 13.58 13.01 -8.37
CA ASP A 116 13.79 14.45 -8.58
C ASP A 116 12.59 15.25 -8.06
N HIS A 117 12.84 16.31 -7.29
CA HIS A 117 11.82 17.15 -6.67
C HIS A 117 10.74 16.32 -5.97
N LEU A 118 11.14 15.59 -4.92
CA LEU A 118 10.31 14.62 -4.20
C LEU A 118 8.85 15.08 -3.96
N HIS A 119 7.95 14.66 -4.86
CA HIS A 119 6.54 15.02 -4.89
C HIS A 119 5.64 13.89 -4.35
N ALA A 120 4.33 14.12 -4.29
CA ALA A 120 3.38 13.18 -3.70
C ALA A 120 3.41 11.80 -4.38
N GLY A 121 3.59 11.76 -5.71
CA GLY A 121 3.70 10.50 -6.43
C GLY A 121 4.86 9.62 -5.97
N HIS A 122 6.06 10.21 -5.83
CA HIS A 122 7.21 9.51 -5.25
C HIS A 122 6.95 9.06 -3.81
N LYS A 123 6.29 9.91 -3.00
CA LYS A 123 5.98 9.60 -1.60
C LYS A 123 5.05 8.40 -1.48
N ILE A 124 4.06 8.26 -2.35
CA ILE A 124 3.16 7.09 -2.39
C ILE A 124 3.98 5.83 -2.70
N LEU A 125 4.80 5.88 -3.75
CA LEU A 125 5.63 4.75 -4.17
C LEU A 125 6.59 4.30 -3.05
N LEU A 126 7.32 5.25 -2.46
CA LEU A 126 8.25 5.02 -1.35
C LEU A 126 7.54 4.48 -0.10
N SER A 127 6.35 5.01 0.22
CA SER A 127 5.56 4.57 1.37
C SER A 127 5.14 3.11 1.24
N MET A 128 4.65 2.72 0.07
CA MET A 128 4.22 1.35 -0.19
C MET A 128 5.41 0.37 -0.21
N ALA A 129 6.54 0.77 -0.78
CA ALA A 129 7.76 -0.04 -0.71
C ALA A 129 8.21 -0.26 0.74
N ALA A 130 8.25 0.80 1.56
CA ALA A 130 8.57 0.68 2.98
C ALA A 130 7.52 -0.15 3.74
N TRP A 131 6.25 -0.07 3.36
CA TRP A 131 5.17 -0.82 4.00
C TRP A 131 5.35 -2.33 3.89
N ILE A 132 5.61 -2.84 2.68
CA ILE A 132 5.80 -4.28 2.43
C ILE A 132 7.16 -4.81 2.90
N THR A 133 8.06 -3.95 3.38
CA THR A 133 9.41 -4.36 3.79
C THR A 133 9.49 -4.56 5.30
N SER A 134 10.10 -5.65 5.77
CA SER A 134 10.29 -5.94 7.19
C SER A 134 11.68 -5.57 7.73
N GLU A 135 12.75 -5.69 6.93
CA GLU A 135 14.12 -5.47 7.45
C GLU A 135 14.88 -4.37 6.70
N LYS A 136 15.01 -4.48 5.36
CA LYS A 136 15.82 -3.56 4.55
C LYS A 136 15.15 -3.15 3.25
N LEU A 137 15.00 -1.85 3.03
CA LEU A 137 14.58 -1.30 1.74
C LEU A 137 15.79 -0.72 1.01
N ILE A 138 16.06 -1.27 -0.17
CA ILE A 138 17.07 -0.77 -1.10
C ILE A 138 16.41 0.20 -2.08
N VAL A 139 16.92 1.42 -2.18
CA VAL A 139 16.44 2.44 -3.12
C VAL A 139 17.56 2.80 -4.09
N GLY A 140 17.42 2.35 -5.32
CA GLY A 140 18.29 2.71 -6.43
C GLY A 140 18.00 4.14 -6.91
N MET A 141 18.94 5.04 -6.68
CA MET A 141 18.90 6.43 -7.09
C MET A 141 19.55 6.57 -8.47
N THR A 142 18.74 6.86 -9.50
CA THR A 142 19.28 7.05 -10.86
C THR A 142 20.33 8.17 -10.86
N ASP A 143 21.51 7.85 -11.36
CA ASP A 143 22.61 8.79 -11.52
C ASP A 143 22.44 9.63 -12.80
N ASP A 144 23.14 10.76 -12.84
CA ASP A 144 23.05 11.79 -13.87
C ASP A 144 23.44 11.28 -15.27
N THR A 145 24.20 10.18 -15.33
CA THR A 145 24.60 9.48 -16.55
C THR A 145 23.41 8.96 -17.35
N LEU A 146 22.34 8.52 -16.67
CA LEU A 146 21.08 8.06 -17.26
C LEU A 146 20.06 9.19 -17.46
N LEU A 147 20.37 10.43 -17.03
CA LEU A 147 19.45 11.58 -17.03
C LEU A 147 19.82 12.64 -18.07
N ARG A 148 20.68 12.32 -19.03
CA ARG A 148 21.24 13.29 -20.01
C ARG A 148 20.19 13.96 -20.89
N ASN A 149 19.04 13.32 -21.13
CA ASN A 149 18.01 13.81 -22.06
C ASN A 149 16.80 14.47 -21.37
N LYS A 150 16.88 14.80 -20.07
CA LYS A 150 15.73 15.36 -19.34
C LYS A 150 15.55 16.85 -19.60
N VAL A 151 14.31 17.26 -19.86
CA VAL A 151 13.88 18.66 -20.00
C VAL A 151 14.20 19.44 -18.72
N ASN A 152 14.68 20.68 -18.88
CA ASN A 152 15.04 21.61 -17.80
C ASN A 152 16.04 21.01 -16.79
N ARG A 153 17.04 20.29 -17.29
CA ARG A 153 18.08 19.64 -16.47
C ARG A 153 18.83 20.60 -15.53
N HIS A 154 18.98 21.86 -15.93
CA HIS A 154 19.72 22.86 -15.15
C HIS A 154 19.08 23.19 -13.79
N VAL A 155 17.76 22.94 -13.62
CA VAL A 155 17.07 23.08 -12.33
C VAL A 155 16.91 21.75 -11.60
N MET A 156 17.43 20.64 -12.13
CA MET A 156 17.29 19.31 -11.52
C MET A 156 18.12 19.21 -10.24
N GLU A 157 17.62 18.46 -9.26
CA GLU A 157 18.34 18.26 -8.00
C GLU A 157 19.53 17.32 -8.18
N ASP A 158 20.67 17.67 -7.57
CA ASP A 158 21.82 16.78 -7.56
C ASP A 158 21.52 15.47 -6.79
N LEU A 159 22.30 14.43 -7.09
CA LEU A 159 22.12 13.10 -6.51
C LEU A 159 22.17 13.11 -4.97
N ALA A 160 23.02 13.93 -4.36
CA ALA A 160 23.16 14.00 -2.91
C ALA A 160 21.90 14.61 -2.26
N GLN A 161 21.33 15.66 -2.86
CA GLN A 161 20.09 16.29 -2.45
C GLN A 161 18.90 15.33 -2.58
N ARG A 162 18.77 14.64 -3.72
CA ARG A 162 17.72 13.64 -3.93
C ARG A 162 17.81 12.52 -2.90
N SER A 163 19.01 11.98 -2.69
CA SER A 163 19.25 10.88 -1.73
C SER A 163 18.93 11.30 -0.30
N ARG A 164 19.34 12.51 0.13
CA ARG A 164 19.01 13.04 1.46
C ARG A 164 17.50 13.20 1.66
N ARG A 165 16.77 13.69 0.65
CA ARG A 165 15.32 13.87 0.73
C ARG A 165 14.57 12.54 0.81
N VAL A 166 14.98 11.56 0.01
CA VAL A 166 14.44 10.20 0.06
C VAL A 166 14.68 9.58 1.44
N ARG A 167 15.92 9.66 1.95
CA ARG A 167 16.28 9.17 3.29
C ARG A 167 15.40 9.79 4.38
N ALA A 168 15.35 11.11 4.42
CA ALA A 168 14.59 11.84 5.44
C ALA A 168 13.09 11.49 5.38
N PHE A 169 12.52 11.33 4.19
CA PHE A 169 11.12 10.91 4.04
C PHE A 169 10.88 9.50 4.55
N LEU A 170 11.74 8.56 4.20
CA LEU A 170 11.63 7.16 4.57
C LEU A 170 11.79 6.97 6.09
N GLU A 171 12.81 7.58 6.69
CA GLU A 171 13.05 7.55 8.14
C GLU A 171 11.89 8.19 8.91
N PHE A 172 11.27 9.24 8.37
CA PHE A 172 10.04 9.81 8.92
C PHE A 172 8.84 8.85 8.81
N PHE A 173 8.70 8.15 7.68
CA PHE A 173 7.56 7.28 7.41
C PHE A 173 7.61 5.96 8.20
N LYS A 174 8.79 5.33 8.28
CA LYS A 174 8.99 4.04 8.96
C LYS A 174 10.41 3.96 9.59
N PRO A 175 10.61 4.55 10.78
CA PRO A 175 11.95 4.75 11.37
C PRO A 175 12.72 3.47 11.71
N ASN A 176 12.03 2.34 11.89
CA ASN A 176 12.64 1.07 12.32
C ASN A 176 13.08 0.17 11.16
N LEU A 177 13.15 0.70 9.93
CA LEU A 177 13.55 -0.04 8.74
C LEU A 177 14.96 0.39 8.30
N VAL A 178 15.78 -0.55 7.83
CA VAL A 178 17.10 -0.22 7.27
C VAL A 178 16.93 0.32 5.86
N TYR A 179 17.52 1.49 5.59
CA TYR A 179 17.47 2.13 4.27
C TYR A 179 18.84 2.16 3.62
N ASP A 180 18.97 1.43 2.52
CA ASP A 180 20.14 1.45 1.66
C ASP A 180 19.83 2.26 0.40
N ILE A 181 20.37 3.47 0.32
CA ILE A 181 20.08 4.42 -0.75
C ILE A 181 21.34 4.50 -1.61
N VAL A 182 21.30 3.85 -2.76
CA VAL A 182 22.48 3.59 -3.58
C VAL A 182 22.35 4.25 -4.94
N PRO A 183 23.40 4.92 -5.44
CA PRO A 183 23.40 5.38 -6.83
C PRO A 183 23.39 4.19 -7.79
N ILE A 184 22.60 4.28 -8.86
CA ILE A 184 22.56 3.30 -9.94
C ILE A 184 22.87 3.98 -11.28
N ASN A 185 23.73 3.34 -12.06
CA ASN A 185 24.14 3.76 -13.39
C ASN A 185 23.64 2.80 -14.50
N ASP A 186 22.88 1.78 -14.12
CA ASP A 186 22.21 0.84 -15.01
C ASP A 186 20.77 0.55 -14.53
N VAL A 187 20.06 -0.33 -15.25
CA VAL A 187 18.67 -0.71 -14.96
C VAL A 187 18.57 -1.69 -13.79
N TYR A 188 19.64 -2.42 -13.48
CA TYR A 188 19.61 -3.55 -12.56
C TYR A 188 19.92 -3.13 -11.11
N GLY A 189 20.95 -2.30 -10.92
CA GLY A 189 21.50 -2.02 -9.60
C GLY A 189 21.77 -3.31 -8.80
N PRO A 190 21.58 -3.29 -7.47
CA PRO A 190 21.74 -4.48 -6.63
C PRO A 190 20.83 -5.66 -7.02
N THR A 191 19.70 -5.40 -7.68
CA THR A 191 18.77 -6.48 -8.08
C THR A 191 19.34 -7.42 -9.14
N GLY A 192 20.37 -6.99 -9.87
CA GLY A 192 21.04 -7.81 -10.87
C GLY A 192 22.03 -8.84 -10.33
N TRP A 193 22.37 -8.79 -9.04
CA TRP A 193 23.41 -9.65 -8.45
C TRP A 193 23.20 -10.05 -6.99
N ASP A 194 22.35 -9.35 -6.21
CA ASP A 194 22.07 -9.72 -4.82
C ASP A 194 20.96 -10.81 -4.77
N PRO A 195 21.27 -12.03 -4.28
CA PRO A 195 20.29 -13.10 -4.13
C PRO A 195 19.35 -12.88 -2.94
N ASN A 196 19.67 -11.97 -2.02
CA ASN A 196 18.90 -11.74 -0.79
C ASN A 196 17.70 -10.81 -0.99
N ILE A 197 17.46 -10.31 -2.20
CA ILE A 197 16.31 -9.45 -2.50
C ILE A 197 15.14 -10.35 -2.88
N GLN A 198 13.98 -10.17 -2.23
CA GLN A 198 12.79 -10.99 -2.50
C GLN A 198 11.72 -10.25 -3.31
N ALA A 199 11.62 -8.93 -3.18
CA ALA A 199 10.58 -8.15 -3.82
C ALA A 199 11.12 -6.94 -4.57
N LEU A 200 10.45 -6.59 -5.67
CA LEU A 200 10.76 -5.43 -6.49
C LEU A 200 9.52 -4.55 -6.62
N VAL A 201 9.62 -3.30 -6.19
CA VAL A 201 8.52 -2.34 -6.28
C VAL A 201 8.75 -1.42 -7.46
N VAL A 202 7.76 -1.35 -8.35
CA VAL A 202 7.82 -0.58 -9.59
C VAL A 202 6.56 0.24 -9.79
N SER A 203 6.70 1.38 -10.46
CA SER A 203 5.56 2.10 -11.03
C SER A 203 5.28 1.60 -12.45
N LYS A 204 4.18 2.08 -13.06
CA LYS A 204 3.93 1.90 -14.50
C LYS A 204 5.08 2.40 -15.38
N GLU A 205 5.83 3.41 -14.94
CA GLU A 205 6.97 3.97 -15.70
C GLU A 205 8.18 3.03 -15.72
N THR A 206 8.32 2.14 -14.73
CA THR A 206 9.50 1.30 -14.53
C THR A 206 9.23 -0.19 -14.80
N LEU A 207 8.07 -0.54 -15.38
CA LEU A 207 7.70 -1.93 -15.70
C LEU A 207 8.69 -2.60 -16.66
N ASN A 208 9.13 -1.89 -17.69
CA ASN A 208 10.12 -2.43 -18.63
C ASN A 208 11.44 -2.77 -17.92
N GLY A 209 11.83 -1.97 -16.91
CA GLY A 209 13.01 -2.25 -16.11
C GLY A 209 12.85 -3.53 -15.28
N ALA A 210 11.66 -3.79 -14.73
CA ALA A 210 11.36 -5.03 -14.02
C ALA A 210 11.54 -6.26 -14.92
N ALA A 211 11.02 -6.21 -16.15
CA ALA A 211 11.16 -7.30 -17.10
C ALA A 211 12.62 -7.58 -17.47
N GLU A 212 13.46 -6.54 -17.59
CA GLU A 212 14.89 -6.71 -17.84
C GLU A 212 15.63 -7.29 -16.63
N ILE A 213 15.25 -6.90 -15.42
CA ILE A 213 15.77 -7.49 -14.17
C ILE A 213 15.43 -8.98 -14.10
N ASP A 214 14.19 -9.36 -14.40
CA ASP A 214 13.76 -10.76 -14.35
C ASP A 214 14.57 -11.63 -15.31
N LYS A 215 14.75 -11.20 -16.58
CA LYS A 215 15.61 -11.88 -17.56
C LYS A 215 17.06 -12.01 -17.07
N ARG A 216 17.59 -10.93 -16.47
CA ARG A 216 18.97 -10.92 -15.96
C ARG A 216 19.16 -11.89 -14.81
N ARG A 217 18.18 -11.98 -13.91
CA ARG A 217 18.18 -12.91 -12.77
C ARG A 217 18.06 -14.35 -13.22
N GLU A 218 17.21 -14.64 -14.19
CA GLU A 218 17.10 -15.97 -14.80
C GLU A 218 18.44 -16.42 -15.41
N ALA A 219 19.08 -15.55 -16.20
CA ALA A 219 20.38 -15.81 -16.83
C ALA A 219 21.53 -16.05 -15.83
N LEU A 220 21.40 -15.53 -14.60
CA LEU A 220 22.37 -15.69 -13.52
C LEU A 220 21.93 -16.72 -12.46
N HIS A 221 20.81 -17.41 -12.68
CA HIS A 221 20.22 -18.36 -11.73
C HIS A 221 19.95 -17.76 -10.33
N LEU A 222 19.57 -16.49 -10.30
CA LEU A 222 19.13 -15.81 -9.07
C LEU A 222 17.64 -16.09 -8.81
N PRO A 223 17.19 -16.11 -7.54
CA PRO A 223 15.78 -16.29 -7.21
C PRO A 223 14.91 -15.23 -7.90
N PRO A 224 13.72 -15.56 -8.44
CA PRO A 224 12.84 -14.57 -9.05
C PRO A 224 12.37 -13.55 -8.00
N LEU A 225 12.14 -12.31 -8.43
CA LEU A 225 11.61 -11.27 -7.56
C LEU A 225 10.08 -11.26 -7.61
N GLU A 226 9.46 -11.00 -6.48
CA GLU A 226 8.04 -10.68 -6.48
C GLU A 226 7.84 -9.22 -6.85
N THR A 227 7.36 -8.98 -8.07
CA THR A 227 7.13 -7.64 -8.60
C THR A 227 5.80 -7.06 -8.14
N PHE A 228 5.85 -5.90 -7.47
CA PHE A 228 4.71 -5.11 -7.04
C PHE A 228 4.57 -3.87 -7.91
N VAL A 229 3.48 -3.81 -8.68
CA VAL A 229 3.18 -2.66 -9.54
C VAL A 229 2.28 -1.71 -8.81
N ILE A 230 2.78 -0.50 -8.56
CA ILE A 230 2.04 0.56 -7.90
C ILE A 230 1.57 1.55 -8.96
N ASP A 231 0.25 1.63 -9.11
CA ASP A 231 -0.35 2.72 -9.83
C ASP A 231 -0.49 3.92 -8.90
N VAL A 232 0.47 4.82 -8.99
CA VAL A 232 0.50 6.09 -8.23
C VAL A 232 -0.70 6.98 -8.59
N ILE A 233 -1.47 6.62 -9.62
CA ILE A 233 -2.47 7.46 -10.26
C ILE A 233 -3.91 6.98 -9.98
N SER A 234 -4.15 5.86 -9.28
CA SER A 234 -5.54 5.45 -8.97
C SER A 234 -5.73 4.90 -7.57
N ALA A 235 -6.41 5.67 -6.71
CA ALA A 235 -7.02 5.14 -5.50
C ALA A 235 -8.49 4.72 -5.73
N THR A 236 -9.11 5.10 -6.87
CA THR A 236 -10.53 4.81 -7.12
C THR A 236 -10.97 4.93 -8.58
N SER A 237 -10.32 4.24 -9.53
CA SER A 237 -10.93 3.87 -10.82
C SER A 237 -9.99 2.98 -11.66
N SER A 238 -10.50 1.82 -12.06
CA SER A 238 -9.89 0.99 -13.10
C SER A 238 -10.00 1.72 -14.44
N ASN A 239 -8.86 2.15 -14.97
CA ASN A 239 -8.64 3.00 -16.15
C ASN A 239 -8.70 4.50 -15.88
N LEU A 240 -7.57 5.15 -16.19
CA LEU A 240 -7.44 6.60 -16.21
C LEU A 240 -7.78 7.06 -17.62
N ASP A 241 -8.86 7.81 -17.74
CA ASP A 241 -9.17 8.48 -19.00
C ASP A 241 -8.05 9.48 -19.34
N SER A 242 -7.84 9.70 -20.64
CA SER A 242 -6.80 10.61 -21.14
C SER A 242 -6.84 12.02 -20.53
N GLN A 243 -8.02 12.45 -20.07
CA GLN A 243 -8.23 13.73 -19.39
C GLN A 243 -7.74 13.74 -17.94
N ASP A 244 -7.92 12.65 -17.18
CA ASP A 244 -7.45 12.54 -15.80
C ASP A 244 -5.92 12.45 -15.75
N ALA A 245 -5.31 11.73 -16.70
CA ALA A 245 -3.87 11.70 -16.85
C ALA A 245 -3.29 13.09 -17.17
N ALA A 246 -4.00 13.91 -17.94
CA ALA A 246 -3.59 15.28 -18.25
C ALA A 246 -3.75 16.22 -17.05
N TRP A 247 -4.86 16.10 -16.32
CA TRP A 247 -5.10 16.87 -15.08
C TRP A 247 -4.08 16.52 -14.00
N LEU A 248 -3.73 15.24 -13.85
CA LEU A 248 -2.75 14.77 -12.85
C LEU A 248 -1.31 15.14 -13.22
N LYS A 249 -0.99 15.27 -14.51
CA LYS A 249 0.27 15.88 -14.97
C LYS A 249 0.35 17.37 -14.63
N GLY A 250 -0.79 18.07 -14.65
CA GLY A 250 -0.91 19.50 -14.31
C GLY A 250 -1.06 19.78 -12.80
N ALA A 251 -1.61 18.84 -12.03
CA ALA A 251 -1.47 18.84 -10.58
C ALA A 251 0.02 18.69 -10.24
N LYS A 252 0.48 19.22 -9.09
CA LYS A 252 1.88 19.24 -8.62
C LYS A 252 2.48 17.84 -8.32
N LEU A 253 2.22 16.86 -9.19
CA LEU A 253 2.42 15.43 -9.01
C LEU A 253 3.47 14.85 -9.96
N SER A 254 4.18 15.68 -10.75
CA SER A 254 5.31 15.22 -11.58
C SER A 254 6.55 16.11 -11.45
N SER A 255 7.73 15.50 -11.50
CA SER A 255 9.01 16.23 -11.52
C SER A 255 9.15 17.17 -12.71
N THR A 256 8.62 16.79 -13.88
CA THR A 256 8.65 17.64 -15.08
C THR A 256 7.86 18.93 -14.88
N PHE A 257 6.67 18.84 -14.27
CA PHE A 257 5.88 20.01 -13.92
C PHE A 257 6.63 20.94 -12.95
N ILE A 258 7.26 20.37 -11.93
CA ILE A 258 8.00 21.16 -10.94
C ILE A 258 9.18 21.90 -11.60
N ARG A 259 9.95 21.22 -12.46
CA ARG A 259 11.04 21.87 -13.19
C ARG A 259 10.55 22.99 -14.10
N GLN A 260 9.46 22.76 -14.84
CA GLN A 260 8.88 23.80 -15.69
C GLN A 260 8.43 25.01 -14.85
N TRP A 261 7.75 24.77 -13.73
CA TRP A 261 7.33 25.84 -12.83
C TRP A 261 8.50 26.64 -12.25
N ILE A 262 9.63 26.00 -11.92
CA ILE A 262 10.83 26.71 -11.47
C ILE A 262 11.36 27.62 -12.58
N VAL A 263 11.49 27.10 -13.81
CA VAL A 263 11.98 27.89 -14.95
C VAL A 263 11.08 29.09 -15.25
N ASP A 264 9.76 28.93 -15.10
CA ASP A 264 8.80 29.99 -15.39
C ASP A 264 8.71 31.06 -14.28
N ASN A 265 9.18 30.77 -13.05
CA ASN A 265 8.96 31.61 -11.86
C ASN A 265 10.22 31.94 -11.03
N CYS A 266 11.42 31.60 -11.50
CA CYS A 266 12.70 31.90 -10.85
C CYS A 266 13.69 32.45 -11.87
#